data_AF-A0A0C5VM74-F1
#
_entry.id   AF-A0A0C5VM74-F1
#
_cell.length_a   1.000
_cell.length_b   1.000
_cell.length_c   1.000
_cell.angle_alpha   90.00
_cell.angle_beta   90.00
_cell.angle_gamma   90.00
#
_symmetry.space_group_name_H-M   'P 1'
#
loop_
_entity.id
_entity.type
_entity.pdbx_description
1 polymer ?
#
loop_
_entity_poly.entity_id
_entity_poly.type
_entity_poly.pdbx_seq_one_letter_code
_entity_poly.pdbx_strand_id
1 'polypeptide(L)'
;MVLGAVFGFFALFDLSSYRALNMEQNLATVSFEQLSKQRFKAMVSVSNDETWEYELAGDMWQMDVRIITWKGPLAVMGMLPAYRLDRLSGRYLTVEDENDNERTAYSFHDQKGLDAWAMMQKVGGLGLIDASYGSATYMPMRHGALYAVGLAAKGLVARPINEPAKEALQQWK
;
A
#
# COMPACT_ATOMS: atom_id res chain seq x y z
N MET A 1 -23.53 30.00 -3.10
CA MET A 1 -22.80 29.54 -1.90
C MET A 1 -23.26 28.17 -1.36
N VAL A 2 -23.87 27.30 -2.18
CA VAL A 2 -24.29 25.96 -1.72
C VAL A 2 -23.42 24.83 -2.30
N LEU A 3 -22.74 25.05 -3.44
CA LEU A 3 -21.80 24.06 -3.99
C LEU A 3 -20.57 23.85 -3.10
N GLY A 4 -19.96 24.92 -2.56
CA GLY A 4 -18.74 24.79 -1.72
C GLY A 4 -18.92 23.96 -0.45
N ALA A 5 -20.13 23.91 0.11
CA ALA A 5 -20.44 23.14 1.32
C ALA A 5 -20.58 21.64 1.06
N VAL A 6 -21.06 21.24 -0.13
CA VAL A 6 -21.15 19.83 -0.52
C VAL A 6 -19.79 19.29 -0.96
N PHE A 7 -18.95 20.11 -1.61
CA PHE A 7 -17.56 19.76 -1.96
C PHE A 7 -16.66 19.58 -0.72
N GLY A 8 -16.86 20.37 0.34
CA GLY A 8 -16.16 20.17 1.61
C GLY A 8 -16.49 18.84 2.28
N PHE A 9 -17.73 18.36 2.16
CA PHE A 9 -18.18 17.15 2.85
C PHE A 9 -17.63 15.84 2.24
N PHE A 10 -17.45 15.77 0.91
CA PHE A 10 -16.85 14.60 0.26
C PHE A 10 -15.32 14.54 0.38
N ALA A 11 -14.63 15.69 0.36
CA ALA A 11 -13.19 15.75 0.63
C ALA A 11 -12.85 15.30 2.06
N LEU A 12 -13.74 15.55 3.02
CA LEU A 12 -13.62 15.07 4.40
C LEU A 12 -13.78 13.54 4.52
N PHE A 13 -14.61 12.92 3.67
CA PHE A 13 -14.81 11.47 3.69
C PHE A 13 -13.58 10.72 3.15
N ASP A 14 -12.90 11.24 2.13
CA ASP A 14 -11.68 10.61 1.58
C ASP A 14 -10.49 10.70 2.56
N LEU A 15 -10.41 11.77 3.36
CA LEU A 15 -9.38 11.95 4.39
C LEU A 15 -9.52 10.98 5.56
N SER A 16 -10.71 10.44 5.82
CA SER A 16 -10.92 9.48 6.92
C SER A 16 -10.17 8.16 6.73
N SER A 17 -9.83 7.82 5.49
CA SER A 17 -9.02 6.64 5.15
C SER A 17 -7.52 6.80 5.42
N TYR A 18 -7.06 8.01 5.77
CA TYR A 18 -5.65 8.27 6.07
C TYR A 18 -5.37 8.11 7.56
N ARG A 19 -4.38 7.27 7.88
CA ARG A 19 -3.95 7.00 9.25
C ARG A 19 -2.67 7.79 9.58
N ALA A 20 -2.56 8.27 10.82
CA ALA A 20 -1.36 8.93 11.30
C ALA A 20 -0.19 7.94 11.34
N LEU A 21 0.96 8.37 10.84
CA LEU A 21 2.13 7.54 10.66
C LEU A 21 3.06 7.60 11.88
N ASN A 22 3.20 6.46 12.58
CA ASN A 22 4.28 6.24 13.53
C ASN A 22 5.39 5.39 12.86
N MET A 23 6.61 5.94 12.78
CA MET A 23 7.72 5.32 12.04
C MET A 23 8.18 3.96 12.58
N GLU A 24 7.76 3.58 13.80
CA GLU A 24 8.12 2.31 14.45
C GLU A 24 7.06 1.20 14.28
N GLN A 25 5.93 1.46 13.62
CA GLN A 25 4.84 0.49 13.52
C GLN A 25 4.73 -0.16 12.14
N ASN A 26 4.43 -1.47 12.13
CA ASN A 26 4.00 -2.16 10.93
C ASN A 26 2.63 -1.59 10.49
N LEU A 27 2.55 -1.17 9.23
CA LEU A 27 1.34 -0.64 8.62
C LEU A 27 0.37 -1.78 8.28
N ALA A 28 0.91 -2.90 7.80
CA ALA A 28 0.12 -4.07 7.42
C ALA A 28 0.90 -5.37 7.61
N THR A 29 0.18 -6.47 7.72
CA THR A 29 0.71 -7.82 7.53
C THR A 29 0.06 -8.46 6.32
N VAL A 30 0.86 -9.18 5.53
CA VAL A 30 0.37 -9.91 4.36
C VAL A 30 0.75 -11.38 4.50
N SER A 31 -0.25 -12.26 4.45
CA SER A 31 -0.03 -13.71 4.42
C SER A 31 -0.49 -14.31 3.09
N PHE A 32 0.10 -15.45 2.73
CA PHE A 32 -0.16 -16.12 1.46
C PHE A 32 -0.55 -17.57 1.66
N GLU A 33 -1.65 -17.98 1.04
CA GLU A 33 -2.05 -19.38 0.90
C GLU A 33 -2.04 -19.74 -0.58
N GLN A 34 -1.23 -20.73 -0.96
CA GLN A 34 -1.18 -21.18 -2.34
C GLN A 34 -2.47 -21.92 -2.72
N LEU A 35 -3.13 -21.46 -3.78
CA LEU A 35 -4.34 -22.07 -4.35
C LEU A 35 -3.99 -23.04 -5.49
N SER A 36 -3.06 -22.63 -6.36
CA SER A 36 -2.53 -23.46 -7.44
C SER A 36 -1.15 -22.96 -7.88
N LYS A 37 -0.62 -23.44 -9.02
CA LYS A 37 0.65 -22.94 -9.55
C LYS A 37 0.52 -21.45 -9.86
N GLN A 38 1.40 -20.63 -9.28
CA GLN A 38 1.44 -19.17 -9.47
C GLN A 38 0.10 -18.47 -9.15
N ARG A 39 -0.71 -19.04 -8.25
CA ARG A 39 -1.96 -18.44 -7.76
C ARG A 39 -2.03 -18.57 -6.25
N PHE A 40 -2.23 -17.45 -5.57
CA PHE A 40 -2.20 -17.35 -4.13
C PHE A 40 -3.37 -16.50 -3.63
N LYS A 41 -4.01 -16.95 -2.56
CA LYS A 41 -4.86 -16.10 -1.74
C LYS A 41 -3.96 -15.27 -0.84
N ALA A 42 -4.06 -13.96 -0.96
CA ALA A 42 -3.35 -12.98 -0.16
C ALA A 42 -4.31 -12.39 0.87
N MET A 43 -4.00 -12.55 2.16
CA MET A 43 -4.73 -11.88 3.24
C MET A 43 -3.92 -10.68 3.73
N VAL A 44 -4.48 -9.49 3.63
CA VAL A 44 -3.86 -8.24 4.06
C VAL A 44 -4.59 -7.74 5.29
N SER A 45 -3.90 -7.62 6.42
CA SER A 45 -4.46 -7.04 7.65
C SER A 45 -3.74 -5.73 7.96
N VAL A 46 -4.50 -4.64 8.09
CA VAL A 46 -3.99 -3.31 8.52
C VAL A 46 -4.33 -3.11 9.98
N SER A 47 -3.30 -2.82 10.78
CA SER A 47 -3.34 -2.46 12.21
C SER A 47 -4.67 -2.77 12.92
N ASN A 48 -4.92 -4.06 13.19
CA ASN A 48 -6.02 -4.65 13.98
C ASN A 48 -7.48 -4.30 13.62
N ASP A 49 -7.75 -3.54 12.55
CA ASP A 49 -9.10 -3.07 12.25
C ASP A 49 -9.70 -3.72 10.99
N GLU A 50 -8.92 -3.82 9.92
CA GLU A 50 -9.42 -4.22 8.60
C GLU A 50 -8.59 -5.35 7.99
N THR A 51 -9.27 -6.34 7.43
CA THR A 51 -8.64 -7.42 6.67
C THR A 51 -9.28 -7.53 5.28
N TRP A 52 -8.44 -7.55 4.26
CA TRP A 52 -8.85 -7.79 2.87
C TRP A 52 -8.29 -9.12 2.38
N GLU A 53 -9.06 -9.75 1.51
CA GLU A 53 -8.68 -10.99 0.84
C GLU A 53 -8.67 -10.75 -0.67
N TYR A 54 -7.57 -11.15 -1.32
CA TYR A 54 -7.40 -11.02 -2.76
C TYR A 54 -6.77 -12.29 -3.34
N GLU A 55 -7.12 -12.65 -4.57
CA GLU A 55 -6.43 -13.72 -5.30
C GLU A 55 -5.36 -13.13 -6.22
N LEU A 56 -4.09 -13.34 -5.89
CA LEU A 56 -2.97 -12.89 -6.70
C LEU A 56 -2.45 -13.99 -7.61
N ALA A 57 -2.08 -13.59 -8.82
CA ALA A 57 -1.37 -14.38 -9.80
C ALA A 57 0.09 -13.92 -9.90
N GLY A 58 1.00 -14.87 -10.03
CA GLY A 58 2.44 -14.62 -10.18
C GLY A 58 3.30 -15.38 -9.18
N ASP A 59 4.56 -14.96 -9.10
CA ASP A 59 5.59 -15.51 -8.21
C ASP A 59 5.97 -14.52 -7.09
N MET A 60 5.77 -13.22 -7.34
CA MET A 60 6.10 -12.14 -6.42
C MET A 60 4.90 -11.23 -6.19
N TRP A 61 4.90 -10.52 -5.08
CA TRP A 61 3.91 -9.50 -4.76
C TRP A 61 4.58 -8.16 -4.47
N GLN A 62 3.81 -7.09 -4.64
CA GLN A 62 4.16 -5.72 -4.29
C GLN A 62 2.95 -5.02 -3.69
N MET A 63 3.22 -4.14 -2.74
CA MET A 63 2.23 -3.25 -2.15
C MET A 63 2.64 -1.79 -2.32
N ASP A 64 1.72 -0.98 -2.82
CA ASP A 64 1.87 0.45 -3.03
C ASP A 64 1.12 1.22 -1.92
N VAL A 65 1.67 2.36 -1.52
CA VAL A 65 1.08 3.28 -0.53
C VAL A 65 1.16 4.70 -1.06
N ARG A 66 0.18 5.52 -0.67
CA ARG A 66 0.21 6.97 -0.82
C ARG A 66 0.54 7.61 0.52
N ILE A 67 1.52 8.51 0.52
CA ILE A 67 2.00 9.18 1.73
C ILE A 67 1.84 10.69 1.54
N ILE A 68 1.31 11.33 2.56
CA ILE A 68 1.19 12.77 2.68
C ILE A 68 2.10 13.20 3.82
N THR A 69 3.07 14.04 3.52
CA THR A 69 3.97 14.63 4.52
C THR A 69 3.72 16.13 4.59
N TRP A 70 3.50 16.63 5.80
CA TRP A 70 3.33 18.07 6.03
C TRP A 70 4.70 18.77 5.97
N LYS A 71 4.74 19.98 5.41
CA LYS A 71 5.95 20.82 5.32
C LYS A 71 5.73 22.19 5.96
N GLY A 72 6.83 22.89 6.24
CA GLY A 72 6.81 24.27 6.74
C GLY A 72 6.12 24.39 8.12
N PRO A 73 5.32 25.45 8.35
CA PRO A 73 4.66 25.67 9.64
C PRO A 73 3.77 24.50 10.11
N LEU A 74 3.19 23.74 9.18
CA LEU A 74 2.34 22.58 9.50
C LEU A 74 3.16 21.41 10.08
N ALA A 75 4.38 21.21 9.58
CA ALA A 75 5.32 20.24 10.16
C ALA A 75 5.77 20.69 11.56
N VAL A 76 6.00 22.00 11.76
CA VAL A 76 6.40 22.58 13.05
C VAL A 76 5.29 22.45 14.10
N MET A 77 4.02 22.43 13.69
CA MET A 77 2.88 22.14 14.57
C MET A 77 2.77 20.66 15.00
N GLY A 78 3.72 19.80 14.60
CA GLY A 78 3.76 18.40 15.02
C GLY A 78 2.76 17.50 14.31
N MET A 79 2.22 17.91 13.16
CA MET A 79 1.33 17.05 12.38
C MET A 79 2.09 15.84 11.84
N LEU A 80 1.64 14.64 12.22
CA LEU A 80 2.20 13.39 11.73
C LEU A 80 1.90 13.21 10.23
N PRO A 81 2.79 12.57 9.47
CA PRO A 81 2.48 12.17 8.10
C PRO A 81 1.25 11.28 8.08
N ALA A 82 0.49 11.36 7.00
CA ALA A 82 -0.69 10.54 6.76
C ALA A 82 -0.35 9.49 5.69
N TYR A 83 -0.81 8.25 5.85
CA TYR A 83 -0.62 7.19 4.86
C TYR A 83 -1.92 6.48 4.51
N ARG A 84 -1.97 5.91 3.31
CA ARG A 84 -3.05 5.05 2.84
C ARG A 84 -2.54 3.97 1.89
N LEU A 85 -2.93 2.71 2.11
CA LEU A 85 -2.64 1.64 1.16
C LEU A 85 -3.33 1.92 -0.17
N ASP A 86 -2.61 1.75 -1.28
CA ASP A 86 -3.11 2.08 -2.62
C ASP A 86 -3.47 0.82 -3.39
N ARG A 87 -2.49 -0.08 -3.56
CA ARG A 87 -2.64 -1.24 -4.43
C ARG A 87 -1.84 -2.44 -3.96
N LEU A 88 -2.39 -3.62 -4.14
CA LEU A 88 -1.71 -4.90 -4.04
C LEU A 88 -1.62 -5.52 -5.43
N SER A 89 -0.45 -5.99 -5.83
CA SER A 89 -0.26 -6.61 -7.16
C SER A 89 0.61 -7.84 -7.08
N GLY A 90 0.31 -8.79 -7.97
CA GLY A 90 1.16 -9.93 -8.26
C GLY A 90 2.00 -9.67 -9.50
N ARG A 91 3.15 -10.34 -9.58
CA ARG A 91 4.09 -10.24 -10.69
C ARG A 91 4.74 -11.59 -10.96
N TYR A 92 4.87 -11.94 -12.23
CA TYR A 92 5.58 -13.12 -12.67
C TYR A 92 7.08 -12.88 -12.76
N LEU A 93 7.84 -13.95 -12.55
CA LEU A 93 9.29 -13.89 -12.64
C LEU A 93 9.77 -13.73 -14.09
N THR A 94 9.18 -14.50 -14.99
CA THR A 94 9.58 -14.56 -16.40
C THR A 94 8.79 -13.55 -17.22
N VAL A 95 9.42 -13.01 -18.27
CA VAL A 95 8.76 -12.04 -19.16
C VAL A 95 7.70 -12.74 -20.00
N GLU A 96 7.95 -14.00 -20.34
CA GLU A 96 7.03 -14.88 -21.03
C GLU A 96 5.74 -15.06 -20.22
N ASP A 97 5.85 -15.45 -18.95
CA ASP A 97 4.68 -15.61 -18.08
C ASP A 97 3.95 -14.28 -17.85
N GLU A 98 4.68 -13.17 -17.72
CA GLU A 98 4.09 -11.83 -17.53
C GLU A 98 3.31 -11.33 -18.76
N ASN A 99 3.61 -11.86 -19.95
CA ASN A 99 2.90 -11.53 -21.19
C ASN A 99 1.73 -12.48 -21.47
N ASP A 100 1.89 -13.76 -21.15
CA ASP A 100 0.94 -14.81 -21.55
C ASP A 100 -0.09 -15.12 -20.46
N ASN A 101 0.20 -14.81 -19.20
CA ASN A 101 -0.71 -15.08 -18.08
C ASN A 101 -1.45 -13.82 -17.59
N GLU A 102 -2.55 -14.06 -16.87
CA GLU A 102 -3.36 -13.01 -16.29
C GLU A 102 -2.61 -12.24 -15.19
N ARG A 103 -2.61 -10.90 -15.29
CA ARG A 103 -2.04 -10.02 -14.25
C ARG A 103 -3.10 -9.66 -13.23
N THR A 104 -2.75 -9.75 -11.94
CA THR A 104 -3.65 -9.37 -10.84
C THR A 104 -3.16 -8.11 -10.14
N ALA A 105 -4.01 -7.09 -10.08
CA ALA A 105 -3.76 -5.88 -9.33
C ALA A 105 -5.07 -5.35 -8.73
N TYR A 106 -5.10 -5.19 -7.40
CA TYR A 106 -6.27 -4.78 -6.65
C TYR A 106 -6.01 -3.46 -5.92
N SER A 107 -6.95 -2.53 -6.06
CA SER A 107 -6.96 -1.29 -5.28
C SER A 107 -7.60 -1.54 -3.92
N PHE A 108 -7.05 -0.95 -2.86
CA PHE A 108 -7.67 -1.00 -1.52
C PHE A 108 -8.85 -0.02 -1.37
N HIS A 109 -9.06 0.85 -2.37
CA HIS A 109 -10.15 1.84 -2.38
C HIS A 109 -10.88 1.85 -3.73
N ASP A 110 -12.18 2.16 -3.69
CA ASP A 110 -12.99 2.37 -4.89
C ASP A 110 -12.58 3.72 -5.52
N GLN A 111 -12.19 3.72 -6.80
CA GLN A 111 -11.74 4.93 -7.51
C GLN A 111 -12.88 5.95 -7.76
N LYS A 112 -14.09 5.66 -7.24
CA LYS A 112 -15.29 6.48 -7.39
C LYS A 112 -15.35 7.58 -6.33
N GLY A 113 -14.47 8.56 -6.47
CA GLY A 113 -14.48 9.77 -5.65
C GLY A 113 -13.81 10.94 -6.35
N LEU A 114 -14.04 12.16 -5.86
CA LEU A 114 -13.13 13.27 -6.16
C LEU A 114 -11.73 12.84 -5.73
N ASP A 115 -10.78 12.86 -6.65
CA ASP A 115 -9.40 12.44 -6.40
C ASP A 115 -8.73 13.47 -5.48
N ALA A 116 -8.97 13.36 -4.16
CA ALA A 116 -8.37 14.25 -3.17
C ALA A 116 -6.85 14.14 -3.23
N TRP A 117 -6.33 13.00 -3.68
CA TRP A 117 -4.93 12.82 -3.98
C TRP A 117 -4.45 13.71 -5.15
N ALA A 118 -5.17 13.76 -6.28
CA ALA A 118 -4.85 14.71 -7.36
C ALA A 118 -4.97 16.19 -6.93
N MET A 119 -5.90 16.51 -6.04
CA MET A 119 -6.00 17.86 -5.45
C MET A 119 -4.79 18.17 -4.55
N MET A 120 -4.38 17.21 -3.72
CA MET A 120 -3.22 17.33 -2.84
C MET A 120 -1.91 17.46 -3.61
N GLN A 121 -1.75 16.74 -4.73
CA GLN A 121 -0.62 16.92 -5.64
C GLN A 121 -0.56 18.34 -6.23
N LYS A 122 -1.72 18.93 -6.58
CA LYS A 122 -1.78 20.32 -7.07
C LYS A 122 -1.44 21.34 -5.97
N VAL A 123 -1.90 21.11 -4.73
CA VAL A 123 -1.61 21.98 -3.57
C VAL A 123 -0.16 21.84 -3.11
N GLY A 124 0.49 20.69 -3.34
CA GLY A 124 1.90 20.47 -3.00
C GLY A 124 2.87 21.45 -3.67
N GLY A 125 2.47 22.03 -4.82
CA GLY A 125 3.22 23.12 -5.47
C GLY A 125 3.33 24.41 -4.64
N LEU A 126 2.54 24.55 -3.57
CA LEU A 126 2.59 25.68 -2.63
C LEU A 126 3.58 25.46 -1.46
N GLY A 127 4.27 24.32 -1.42
CA GLY A 127 5.32 24.03 -0.42
C GLY A 127 4.81 23.66 0.98
N LEU A 128 3.50 23.52 1.18
CA LEU A 128 2.87 23.18 2.45
C LEU A 128 2.73 21.66 2.68
N ILE A 129 2.70 20.87 1.60
CA ILE A 129 2.45 19.43 1.62
C ILE A 129 3.35 18.75 0.59
N ASP A 130 3.85 17.55 0.91
CA ASP A 130 4.48 16.62 -0.02
C ASP A 130 3.58 15.39 -0.19
N ALA A 131 3.22 15.07 -1.43
CA ALA A 131 2.41 13.89 -1.75
C ALA A 131 3.30 12.93 -2.54
N SER A 132 3.71 11.83 -1.91
CA SER A 132 4.64 10.87 -2.49
C SER A 132 4.06 9.46 -2.55
N TYR A 133 4.47 8.70 -3.56
CA TYR A 133 4.18 7.28 -3.66
C TYR A 133 5.31 6.49 -3.00
N GLY A 134 4.93 5.54 -2.15
CA GLY A 134 5.83 4.52 -1.64
C GLY A 134 5.45 3.18 -2.24
N SER A 135 6.45 2.33 -2.50
CA SER A 135 6.21 0.95 -2.89
C SER A 135 7.13 0.03 -2.10
N ALA A 136 6.59 -1.07 -1.60
CA ALA A 136 7.40 -2.10 -0.97
C ALA A 136 8.12 -2.88 -2.06
N THR A 137 9.40 -3.17 -1.87
CA THR A 137 10.18 -4.03 -2.76
C THR A 137 9.43 -5.34 -3.02
N TYR A 138 9.51 -5.85 -4.25
CA TYR A 138 8.97 -7.16 -4.61
C TYR A 138 9.44 -8.24 -3.64
N MET A 139 8.48 -9.02 -3.14
CA MET A 139 8.72 -10.14 -2.23
C MET A 139 8.14 -11.43 -2.82
N PRO A 140 8.78 -12.59 -2.61
CA PRO A 140 8.30 -13.85 -3.16
C PRO A 140 7.00 -14.29 -2.48
N MET A 141 6.04 -14.79 -3.25
CA MET A 141 4.86 -15.46 -2.74
C MET A 141 5.17 -16.93 -2.49
N ARG A 142 4.75 -17.43 -1.32
CA ARG A 142 4.89 -18.83 -0.93
C ARG A 142 3.78 -19.21 0.02
N HIS A 143 3.29 -20.45 -0.09
CA HIS A 143 2.31 -20.98 0.86
C HIS A 143 2.80 -20.83 2.30
N GLY A 144 1.97 -20.25 3.16
CA GLY A 144 2.27 -20.00 4.55
C GLY A 144 3.23 -18.84 4.80
N ALA A 145 3.70 -18.10 3.79
CA ALA A 145 4.58 -16.95 3.99
C ALA A 145 3.82 -15.79 4.63
N LEU A 146 4.45 -15.15 5.63
CA LEU A 146 3.94 -13.98 6.33
C LEU A 146 4.98 -12.85 6.30
N TYR A 147 4.54 -11.69 5.84
CA TYR A 147 5.34 -10.48 5.73
C TYR A 147 4.74 -9.34 6.55
N ALA A 148 5.60 -8.55 7.18
CA ALA A 148 5.24 -7.26 7.74
C ALA A 148 5.62 -6.15 6.78
N VAL A 149 4.70 -5.24 6.50
CA VAL A 149 4.92 -4.02 5.72
C VAL A 149 4.96 -2.85 6.68
N GLY A 150 6.08 -2.14 6.70
CA GLY A 150 6.29 -0.94 7.51
C GLY A 150 6.75 0.23 6.66
N LEU A 151 6.81 1.42 7.25
CA LEU A 151 7.48 2.57 6.63
C LEU A 151 8.93 2.69 7.12
N ALA A 152 9.84 2.93 6.19
CA ALA A 152 11.21 3.34 6.43
C ALA A 152 11.45 4.76 5.90
N ALA A 153 12.60 5.36 6.24
CA ALA A 153 12.95 6.72 5.83
C ALA A 153 12.92 6.96 4.30
N LYS A 154 13.00 5.90 3.49
CA LYS A 154 13.01 5.96 2.01
C LYS A 154 11.73 5.42 1.35
N GLY A 155 10.69 5.10 2.12
CA GLY A 155 9.45 4.53 1.59
C GLY A 155 9.03 3.25 2.34
N LEU A 156 8.23 2.41 1.69
CA LEU A 156 7.79 1.15 2.29
C LEU A 156 8.92 0.12 2.35
N VAL A 157 8.86 -0.72 3.38
CA VAL A 157 9.71 -1.90 3.50
C VAL A 157 8.84 -3.08 3.90
N ALA A 158 8.90 -4.15 3.10
CA ALA A 158 8.39 -5.45 3.48
C ALA A 158 9.50 -6.25 4.16
N ARG A 159 9.17 -7.02 5.20
CA ARG A 159 10.10 -7.88 5.92
C ARG A 159 9.46 -9.24 6.18
N PRO A 160 10.17 -10.36 5.94
CA PRO A 160 9.66 -11.68 6.30
C PRO A 160 9.61 -11.81 7.82
N ILE A 161 8.48 -12.27 8.36
CA ILE A 161 8.30 -12.41 9.82
C ILE A 161 8.04 -13.86 10.28
N ASN A 162 8.03 -14.82 9.35
CA ASN A 162 8.02 -16.25 9.65
C ASN A 162 9.00 -17.05 8.78
N GLU A 163 9.22 -18.33 9.13
CA GLU A 163 10.17 -19.19 8.43
C GLU A 163 9.84 -19.40 6.93
N PRO A 164 8.60 -19.72 6.53
CA PRO A 164 8.26 -19.84 5.11
C PRO A 164 8.61 -18.58 4.28
N ALA A 165 8.39 -17.38 4.83
CA ALA A 165 8.75 -16.13 4.16
C ALA A 165 10.28 -15.93 4.09
N LYS A 166 11.02 -16.28 5.14
CA LYS A 166 12.48 -16.19 5.15
C LYS A 166 13.10 -17.16 4.14
N GLU A 167 12.62 -18.41 4.10
CA GLU A 167 13.06 -19.41 3.14
C GLU A 167 12.77 -18.98 1.70
N ALA A 168 11.57 -18.45 1.43
CA ALA A 168 11.23 -17.91 0.13
C ALA A 168 12.21 -16.81 -0.32
N LEU A 169 12.59 -15.92 0.61
CA LEU A 169 13.54 -14.85 0.34
C LEU A 169 14.99 -15.33 0.19
N GLN A 170 15.38 -16.40 0.89
CA GLN A 170 16.73 -16.98 0.76
C GLN A 170 16.91 -17.71 -0.57
N GLN A 171 15.91 -18.49 -0.99
CA GLN A 171 15.93 -19.18 -2.29
C GLN A 171 15.90 -18.22 -3.48
N TRP A 172 15.59 -16.95 -3.20
CA TRP A 172 15.55 -15.87 -4.18
C TRP A 172 16.89 -15.12 -4.33
N LYS A 173 17.78 -15.18 -3.32
CA LYS A 173 19.12 -14.56 -3.38
C LYS A 173 20.11 -15.43 -4.14
#